data_AF-A0A2S7XT73-F1
#
_entry.id   AF-A0A2S7XT73-F1
#
_cell.length_a   1.000
_cell.length_b   1.000
_cell.length_c   1.000
_cell.angle_alpha   90.00
_cell.angle_beta   90.00
_cell.angle_gamma   90.00
#
_symmetry.space_group_name_H-M   'P 1'
#
loop_
_entity.id
_entity.type
_entity.pdbx_description
1 polymer ?
#
loop_
_entity_poly.entity_id
_entity_poly.type
_entity_poly.pdbx_seq_one_letter_code
_entity_poly.pdbx_strand_id
1 'polypeptide(L)' 'MEQQAQQHHRSIDREVMALLETVFNRPMTSNREERLAALLRISRRCATAPEYDSRSADDIIGYETNGYPA' A
#
# COMPACT_ATOMS: atom_id res chain seq x y z
N MET A 1 9.24 22.42 6.73
CA MET A 1 8.84 21.80 8.01
C MET A 1 9.09 22.72 9.19
N GLU A 2 10.31 23.25 9.38
CA GLU A 2 10.62 24.13 10.53
C GLU A 2 9.75 25.39 10.61
N GLN A 3 9.54 26.09 9.50
CA GLN A 3 8.67 27.28 9.45
C GLN A 3 7.21 26.97 9.78
N GLN A 4 6.72 25.79 9.36
CA GLN A 4 5.35 25.34 9.55
C GLN A 4 5.10 24.88 11.00
N ALA A 5 6.08 24.17 11.58
CA ALA A 5 6.09 23.78 12.98
C ALA A 5 6.12 25.01 13.91
N GLN A 6 6.92 26.03 13.59
CA GLN A 6 6.94 27.30 14.33
C GLN A 6 5.61 28.05 14.24
N GLN A 7 4.99 28.14 13.06
CA GLN A 7 3.67 28.76 12.88
C GLN A 7 2.58 28.06 13.71
N HIS A 8 2.65 26.73 13.80
CA HIS A 8 1.68 25.94 14.56
C HIS A 8 2.05 25.78 16.04
N HIS A 9 3.14 26.41 16.50
CA HIS A 9 3.68 26.28 17.85
C HIS A 9 3.89 24.81 18.27
N ARG A 10 4.37 23.99 17.33
CA ARG A 10 4.61 22.55 17.50
C ARG A 10 6.08 22.25 17.32
N SER A 11 6.55 21.17 17.97
CA SER A 11 7.82 20.56 17.59
C SER A 11 7.71 19.98 16.19
N ILE A 12 8.85 19.79 15.52
CA ILE A 12 8.89 19.21 14.17
C ILE A 12 8.21 17.83 14.16
N ASP A 13 8.50 16.98 15.15
CA ASP A 13 7.88 15.64 15.26
C ASP A 13 6.36 15.71 15.40
N ARG A 14 5.86 16.70 16.15
CA ARG A 14 4.42 16.90 16.35
C ARG A 14 3.75 17.46 15.10
N GLU A 15 4.46 18.23 14.30
CA GLU A 15 3.99 18.69 13.01
C GLU A 15 3.95 17.54 11.99
N VAL A 16 4.96 16.67 11.97
CA VAL A 16 4.96 15.45 11.16
C VAL A 16 3.78 14.55 11.52
N MET A 17 3.54 14.30 12.81
CA MET A 17 2.41 13.48 13.26
C MET A 17 1.07 14.08 12.85
N ALA A 18 0.90 15.40 12.98
CA ALA A 18 -0.33 16.07 12.54
C ALA A 18 -0.53 16.01 11.02
N LEU A 19 0.54 16.12 10.23
CA LEU A 19 0.48 15.97 8.78
C LEU A 19 0.12 14.53 8.38
N LEU A 20 0.69 13.53 9.05
CA LEU A 20 0.33 12.13 8.82
C LEU A 20 -1.14 11.85 9.20
N GLU A 21 -1.61 12.40 10.32
CA GLU A 21 -2.99 12.27 10.78
C GLU A 21 -3.99 12.92 9.81
N THR A 22 -3.65 14.07 9.23
CA THR A 22 -4.50 14.72 8.21
C THR A 22 -4.56 13.94 6.90
N VAL A 23 -3.47 13.31 6.47
CA VAL A 23 -3.46 12.41 5.31
C VAL A 23 -4.26 11.14 5.59
N PHE A 24 -4.10 10.58 6.79
CA PHE A 24 -4.80 9.36 7.22
C PHE A 24 -6.31 9.57 7.34
N ASN A 25 -6.73 10.69 7.95
CA ASN A 25 -8.13 11.04 8.13
C ASN A 25 -8.78 11.64 6.87
N ARG A 26 -8.03 11.77 5.78
CA ARG A 26 -8.60 12.24 4.52
C ARG A 26 -9.66 11.22 4.07
N PRO A 27 -10.94 11.62 3.94
CA PRO A 27 -11.96 10.70 3.47
C PRO A 27 -11.54 10.20 2.10
N MET A 28 -11.45 8.88 1.95
CA MET A 28 -11.32 8.28 0.62
C MET A 28 -12.56 8.73 -0.16
N THR A 29 -12.36 9.63 -1.11
CA THR A 29 -13.43 10.20 -1.95
C THR A 29 -14.02 9.15 -2.90
N SER A 30 -13.44 7.95 -2.95
CA SER A 30 -13.87 6.87 -3.82
C SER A 30 -15.07 6.15 -3.22
N ASN A 31 -16.22 6.23 -3.90
CA ASN A 31 -17.37 5.44 -3.50
C ASN A 31 -17.08 3.92 -3.64
N ARG A 32 -17.86 3.06 -2.98
CA ARG A 32 -17.63 1.61 -2.96
C ARG A 32 -17.56 1.00 -4.37
N GLU A 33 -18.39 1.48 -5.29
CA GLU A 33 -18.47 1.00 -6.67
C GLU A 33 -17.23 1.36 -7.47
N GLU A 34 -16.72 2.58 -7.34
CA GLU A 34 -15.46 3.03 -7.95
C GLU A 34 -14.28 2.20 -7.46
N ARG A 35 -14.24 1.91 -6.16
CA ARG A 35 -13.19 1.04 -5.57
C ARG A 35 -13.27 -0.37 -6.15
N LEU A 36 -14.47 -0.95 -6.24
CA LEU A 36 -14.67 -2.27 -6.83
C LEU A 36 -14.27 -2.30 -8.31
N ALA A 37 -14.69 -1.30 -9.09
CA ALA A 37 -14.34 -1.18 -10.49
C ALA A 37 -12.82 -1.07 -10.69
N ALA A 38 -12.14 -0.31 -9.83
CA ALA A 38 -10.69 -0.19 -9.85
C ALA A 38 -9.98 -1.53 -9.54
N LEU A 39 -10.46 -2.27 -8.53
CA LEU A 39 -9.93 -3.59 -8.18
C LEU A 39 -10.10 -4.59 -9.33
N LEU A 40 -11.29 -4.64 -9.94
CA LEU A 40 -11.57 -5.52 -11.07
C LEU A 40 -10.72 -5.17 -12.29
N ARG A 41 -10.46 -3.89 -12.55
CA ARG A 41 -9.57 -3.45 -13.63
C ARG A 41 -8.14 -3.93 -13.41
N ILE A 42 -7.62 -3.82 -12.18
CA ILE A 42 -6.28 -4.31 -11.83
C ILE A 42 -6.21 -5.82 -11.97
N SER A 43 -7.18 -6.54 -11.41
CA SER A 43 -7.26 -8.01 -11.48
C SER A 43 -7.25 -8.51 -12.93
N ARG A 44 -8.07 -7.93 -13.82
CA ARG A 44 -8.08 -8.29 -15.24
C ARG A 44 -6.72 -8.06 -15.90
N ARG A 45 -6.08 -6.92 -15.64
CA ARG A 45 -4.76 -6.61 -16.21
C ARG A 45 -3.70 -7.63 -15.78
N CYS A 46 -3.70 -8.03 -14.50
CA CYS A 46 -2.77 -9.03 -13.99
C CYS A 46 -3.06 -10.42 -14.57
N ALA A 47 -4.33 -10.81 -14.70
CA ALA A 47 -4.73 -12.10 -15.25
C ALA A 47 -4.35 -12.28 -16.74
N THR A 48 -4.23 -11.18 -17.49
CA THR A 48 -3.80 -11.21 -18.90
C THR A 48 -2.30 -11.03 -19.09
N ALA A 49 -1.52 -10.84 -18.01
CA ALA A 49 -0.08 -10.69 -18.11
C ALA A 49 0.57 -12.03 -18.50
N PRO A 50 1.66 -12.03 -19.29
CA PRO A 50 2.38 -13.25 -19.61
C PRO A 50 3.01 -13.85 -18.34
N GLU A 51 3.00 -15.18 -18.27
CA GLU A 51 3.67 -15.94 -17.22
C GLU A 51 5.18 -16.02 -17.53
N TYR A 52 6.01 -15.44 -16.67
CA TYR A 52 7.47 -15.43 -16.81
C TYR A 52 8.16 -16.47 -15.93
N ASP A 53 7.52 -16.86 -14.84
CA ASP A 53 8.02 -17.84 -13.88
C ASP A 53 6.85 -18.77 -13.56
N SER A 54 7.00 -20.04 -13.90
CA SER A 54 5.98 -21.08 -13.71
C SER A 54 6.09 -21.76 -12.35
N ARG A 55 7.06 -21.36 -11.52
CA ARG A 55 7.15 -21.83 -10.14
C ARG A 55 5.90 -21.42 -9.38
N SER A 56 5.44 -22.31 -8.50
CA SER A 56 4.33 -21.97 -7.61
C SER A 56 4.75 -20.87 -6.64
N ALA A 57 3.78 -20.25 -5.96
CA ALA A 57 4.08 -19.23 -4.95
C ALA A 57 4.98 -19.78 -3.81
N ASP A 58 4.77 -21.04 -3.42
CA ASP A 58 5.54 -21.69 -2.37
C ASP A 58 6.98 -21.98 -2.83
N ASP A 59 7.16 -22.32 -4.12
CA ASP A 59 8.47 -22.53 -4.74
C ASP A 59 9.27 -21.23 -4.85
N ILE A 60 8.59 -20.13 -5.18
CA ILE A 60 9.20 -18.80 -5.25
C ILE A 60 9.71 -18.37 -3.87
N ILE A 61 8.99 -18.70 -2.80
CA ILE A 61 9.35 -18.35 -1.42
C ILE A 61 10.29 -19.41 -0.79
N GLY A 62 10.46 -20.57 -1.43
CA GLY A 62 11.40 -21.62 -1.02
C GLY A 62 10.87 -22.58 0.05
N TYR A 63 9.55 -22.84 0.06
CA TYR A 63 8.91 -23.75 1.03
C TYR A 63 8.91 -25.24 0.63
N GLU A 64 9.55 -25.58 -0.49
CA GLU A 64 9.39 -26.83 -1.24
C GLU A 64 9.78 -28.09 -0.46
N THR A 65 10.69 -27.96 0.51
CA THR A 65 11.29 -29.15 1.13
C THR A 65 10.66 -29.52 2.47
N ASN A 66 10.32 -28.54 3.33
CA ASN A 66 9.99 -28.83 4.74
C ASN A 66 8.91 -27.91 5.36
N GLY A 67 8.31 -26.98 4.60
CA GLY A 67 7.48 -25.92 5.19
C GLY A 67 8.25 -24.88 6.03
N TYR A 68 9.59 -24.86 5.91
CA TYR A 68 10.46 -23.83 6.47
C TYR A 68 11.20 -23.10 5.34
N PRO A 69 11.40 -21.78 5.42
CA PRO A 69 12.27 -21.07 4.49
C PRO A 69 13.71 -21.58 4.66
N ALA A 70 14.44 -21.71 3.55
CA ALA A 70 15.87 -22.06 3.55
C ALA A 70 16.73 -21.01 4.28
#